data_AF-A0A7M7T5I8-F1
#
_entry.id   AF-A0A7M7T5I8-F1
#
_cell.length_a   1.000
_cell.length_b   1.000
_cell.length_c   1.000
_cell.angle_alpha   90.00
_cell.angle_beta   90.00
_cell.angle_gamma   90.00
#
_symmetry.space_group_name_H-M   'P 1'
#
loop_
_entity.id
_entity.type
_entity.pdbx_description
1 polymer ?
#
loop_
_entity_poly.entity_id
_entity_poly.type
_entity_poly.pdbx_seq_one_letter_code
_entity_poly.pdbx_strand_id
1 'polypeptide(L)'
;MPIQLSDNEGVDWAYTGLFEIVKIGDTPQRVTRVNPDSEAWLRADRPVTIEWNPKLINFTQVRIDVLAYGEPIDPDTGLPGPPTWEEIDEPRLQDVKRYAPTTTCSLILVSYTVPNTGMYTWTSRAASQVSDKNCIGIIRVTPSFQRDDLALWSDLHFLGYIMNGMFQNDTSTYSNLRCDEFYEREKAAGVDKELLNSLRPCPCNLTQALADRGRFKPDPMCNMDDTVQNRTQEYCRFKDDVVHCVTSIVPSDGHDSTCCYDEWENLVYAGDSSSGSFSRRVTVEGIPLYNESGKVPELSSGIADLSPYYMCCIWGDHCDYYQDVRPTRDCAWYGNVRPATVYGDPHFATFDGVEYTFNAKGEYTLLDTTSASQTQFRLQGRFEEILDRNGKFIAP
;
A
#
# COMPACT_ATOMS: atom_id res chain seq x y z
N MET A 1 14.77 7.36 -18.35
CA MET A 1 16.15 7.14 -18.84
C MET A 1 16.45 5.65 -18.70
N PRO A 2 16.90 4.96 -19.76
CA PRO A 2 17.34 3.58 -19.62
C PRO A 2 18.52 3.55 -18.65
N ILE A 3 18.40 2.73 -17.61
CA ILE A 3 19.48 2.55 -16.65
C ILE A 3 20.41 1.50 -17.24
N GLN A 4 21.69 1.81 -17.25
CA GLN A 4 22.70 0.83 -17.60
C GLN A 4 22.94 -0.02 -16.35
N LEU A 5 23.09 -1.33 -16.51
CA LEU A 5 23.36 -2.27 -15.43
C LEU A 5 24.68 -3.00 -15.72
N SER A 6 25.43 -3.24 -14.66
CA SER A 6 26.67 -3.98 -14.67
C SER A 6 26.50 -5.25 -13.86
N ASP A 7 26.91 -6.39 -14.40
CA ASP A 7 26.99 -7.67 -13.70
C ASP A 7 28.41 -7.99 -13.20
N ASN A 8 29.35 -7.06 -13.39
CA ASN A 8 30.76 -7.20 -13.02
C ASN A 8 31.29 -6.02 -12.21
N GLU A 9 30.48 -5.55 -11.26
CA GLU A 9 30.89 -4.51 -10.29
C GLU A 9 31.25 -3.15 -10.92
N GLY A 10 30.64 -2.82 -12.06
CA GLY A 10 30.78 -1.52 -12.73
C GLY A 10 31.92 -1.46 -13.76
N VAL A 11 32.52 -2.60 -14.12
CA VAL A 11 33.60 -2.67 -15.12
C VAL A 11 33.07 -2.50 -16.54
N ASP A 12 31.94 -3.14 -16.87
CA ASP A 12 31.17 -2.88 -18.08
C ASP A 12 29.66 -2.75 -17.78
N TRP A 13 28.95 -2.18 -18.75
CA TRP A 13 27.55 -1.76 -18.62
C TRP A 13 26.75 -2.33 -19.80
N ALA A 14 26.90 -3.63 -20.01
CA ALA A 14 26.42 -4.34 -21.21
C ALA A 14 24.90 -4.47 -21.28
N TYR A 15 24.19 -4.21 -20.18
CA TYR A 15 22.74 -4.33 -20.10
C TYR A 15 22.08 -2.97 -20.00
N THR A 16 21.06 -2.73 -20.82
CA THR A 16 20.21 -1.54 -20.76
C THR A 16 18.77 -1.99 -20.54
N GLY A 17 18.11 -1.45 -19.51
CA GLY A 17 16.73 -1.78 -19.18
C GLY A 17 15.88 -0.57 -18.83
N LEU A 18 14.56 -0.79 -18.81
CA LEU A 18 13.59 0.10 -18.18
C LEU A 18 13.26 -0.50 -16.80
N PHE A 19 13.25 0.32 -15.76
CA PHE A 19 12.66 -0.10 -14.49
C PHE A 19 11.15 -0.02 -14.62
N GLU A 20 10.47 -1.13 -14.38
CA GLU A 20 9.08 -1.08 -13.95
C GLU A 20 9.07 -0.73 -12.47
N ILE A 21 8.34 0.32 -12.11
CA ILE A 21 8.10 0.61 -10.71
C ILE A 21 7.02 -0.36 -10.24
N VAL A 22 7.42 -1.34 -9.44
CA VAL A 22 6.52 -2.40 -9.02
C VAL A 22 5.70 -2.02 -7.79
N LYS A 23 6.31 -1.33 -6.82
CA LYS A 23 5.61 -0.82 -5.63
C LYS A 23 5.03 0.54 -5.94
N ILE A 24 3.78 0.55 -6.41
CA ILE A 24 3.09 1.79 -6.74
C ILE A 24 2.85 2.66 -5.48
N GLY A 25 2.73 2.05 -4.29
CA GLY A 25 2.61 2.76 -3.02
C GLY A 25 3.83 3.62 -2.67
N ASP A 26 5.02 3.20 -3.11
CA ASP A 26 6.28 3.92 -2.86
C ASP A 26 6.58 4.97 -3.95
N THR A 27 5.72 5.11 -4.95
CA THR A 27 5.91 6.14 -5.99
C THR A 27 5.54 7.53 -5.48
N PRO A 28 6.39 8.54 -5.71
CA PRO A 28 6.00 9.92 -5.44
C PRO A 28 4.79 10.31 -6.29
N GLN A 29 3.66 10.49 -5.63
CA GLN A 29 2.40 10.86 -6.26
C GLN A 29 2.54 12.23 -6.94
N ARG A 30 2.00 12.34 -8.16
CA ARG A 30 2.01 13.59 -8.94
C ARG A 30 0.61 14.12 -9.22
N VAL A 31 -0.40 13.37 -8.79
CA VAL A 31 -1.81 13.74 -8.73
C VAL A 31 -2.24 13.58 -7.27
N THR A 32 -2.86 14.61 -6.70
CA THR A 32 -3.31 14.63 -5.32
C THR A 32 -4.83 14.66 -5.28
N ARG A 33 -5.44 13.73 -4.55
CA ARG A 33 -6.88 13.76 -4.25
C ARG A 33 -7.14 14.81 -3.17
N VAL A 34 -8.09 15.72 -3.41
CA VAL A 34 -8.50 16.71 -2.41
C VAL A 34 -9.47 16.04 -1.43
N ASN A 35 -9.22 16.20 -0.14
CA ASN A 35 -9.96 15.54 0.96
C ASN A 35 -10.16 14.03 0.70
N PRO A 36 -9.07 13.26 0.52
CA PRO A 36 -9.10 11.87 0.08
C PRO A 36 -9.93 10.95 0.98
N ASP A 37 -10.11 11.35 2.24
CA ASP A 37 -10.79 10.60 3.29
C ASP A 37 -12.27 10.99 3.45
N SER A 38 -12.77 11.92 2.62
CA SER A 38 -14.17 12.34 2.65
C SER A 38 -15.11 11.29 2.03
N GLU A 39 -16.37 11.29 2.46
CA GLU A 39 -17.44 10.45 1.88
C GLU A 39 -17.61 10.62 0.37
N ALA A 40 -17.10 11.71 -0.22
CA ALA A 40 -17.11 11.92 -1.67
C ALA A 40 -16.30 10.88 -2.43
N TRP A 41 -15.21 10.37 -1.84
CA TRP A 41 -14.40 9.30 -2.43
C TRP A 41 -14.93 7.90 -2.14
N LEU A 42 -15.87 7.78 -1.19
CA LEU A 42 -16.46 6.48 -0.80
C LEU A 42 -17.77 6.19 -1.51
N ARG A 43 -18.47 7.19 -2.05
CA ARG A 43 -19.80 7.03 -2.67
C ARG A 43 -19.96 7.88 -3.94
N ALA A 44 -20.75 7.39 -4.88
CA ALA A 44 -21.08 8.11 -6.11
C ALA A 44 -21.96 9.34 -5.84
N ASP A 45 -22.23 10.10 -6.90
CA ASP A 45 -23.11 11.27 -6.91
C ASP A 45 -22.63 12.43 -6.03
N ARG A 46 -21.33 12.43 -5.72
CA ARG A 46 -20.64 13.47 -4.94
C ARG A 46 -19.48 14.05 -5.76
N PRO A 47 -19.18 15.35 -5.61
CA PRO A 47 -18.07 15.96 -6.31
C PRO A 47 -16.74 15.52 -5.69
N VAL A 48 -15.87 14.93 -6.52
CA VAL A 48 -14.48 14.62 -6.18
C VAL A 48 -13.55 15.55 -6.95
N THR A 49 -12.41 15.91 -6.36
CA THR A 49 -11.47 16.87 -6.94
C THR A 49 -10.06 16.34 -6.88
N ILE A 50 -9.32 16.48 -7.97
CA ILE A 50 -7.87 16.19 -8.03
C ILE A 50 -7.09 17.43 -8.40
N GLU A 51 -5.84 17.47 -7.95
CA GLU A 51 -4.85 18.51 -8.26
C GLU A 51 -3.57 17.88 -8.81
N TRP A 52 -2.89 18.58 -9.72
CA TRP A 52 -1.58 18.21 -10.25
C TRP A 52 -0.80 19.46 -10.65
N ASN A 53 0.52 19.34 -10.81
CA ASN A 53 1.30 20.45 -11.36
C ASN A 53 1.14 20.51 -12.89
N PRO A 54 0.47 21.53 -13.45
CA PRO A 54 0.19 21.58 -14.89
C PRO A 54 1.47 21.74 -15.73
N LYS A 55 2.57 22.23 -15.15
CA LYS A 55 3.86 22.40 -15.84
C LYS A 55 4.55 21.08 -16.18
N LEU A 56 4.14 19.97 -15.53
CA LEU A 56 4.71 18.65 -15.81
C LEU A 56 4.22 18.09 -17.15
N ILE A 57 3.06 18.55 -17.64
CA ILE A 57 2.49 18.13 -18.92
C ILE A 57 2.50 19.34 -19.86
N ASN A 58 3.34 19.31 -20.91
CA ASN A 58 3.46 20.41 -21.87
C ASN A 58 2.36 20.37 -22.95
N PHE A 59 1.10 20.31 -22.52
CA PHE A 59 -0.09 20.31 -23.37
C PHE A 59 -1.18 21.20 -22.79
N THR A 60 -2.00 21.78 -23.66
CA THR A 60 -3.14 22.63 -23.26
C THR A 60 -4.34 21.83 -22.76
N GLN A 61 -4.39 20.54 -23.09
CA GLN A 61 -5.42 19.61 -22.66
C GLN A 61 -4.77 18.36 -22.08
N VAL A 62 -5.39 17.84 -21.04
CA VAL A 62 -5.04 16.56 -20.43
C VAL A 62 -6.23 15.61 -20.48
N ARG A 63 -5.95 14.33 -20.46
CA ARG A 63 -6.92 13.27 -20.25
C ARG A 63 -6.77 12.74 -18.83
N ILE A 64 -7.89 12.61 -18.15
CA ILE A 64 -7.99 12.02 -16.81
C ILE A 64 -8.66 10.65 -16.98
N ASP A 65 -8.00 9.61 -16.50
CA ASP A 65 -8.50 8.24 -16.53
C ASP A 65 -8.53 7.67 -15.11
N VAL A 66 -9.53 6.83 -14.83
CA VAL A 66 -9.54 5.98 -13.64
C VAL A 66 -9.20 4.57 -14.08
N LEU A 67 -8.15 4.00 -13.50
CA LEU A 67 -7.75 2.62 -13.75
C LEU A 67 -8.12 1.76 -12.56
N ALA A 68 -8.89 0.70 -12.79
CA ALA A 68 -9.22 -0.32 -11.81
C ALA A 68 -8.25 -1.49 -11.93
N TYR A 69 -7.73 -1.94 -10.81
CA TYR A 69 -6.91 -3.12 -10.73
C TYR A 69 -7.78 -4.35 -10.43
N GLY A 70 -7.52 -5.47 -11.11
CA GLY A 70 -8.22 -6.71 -10.86
C GLY A 70 -7.33 -7.94 -11.07
N GLU A 71 -7.71 -9.03 -10.41
CA GLU A 71 -7.08 -10.35 -10.54
C GLU A 71 -8.15 -11.36 -10.96
N PRO A 72 -8.49 -11.39 -12.26
CA PRO A 72 -9.59 -12.21 -12.74
C PRO A 72 -9.24 -13.69 -12.64
N ILE A 73 -10.26 -14.51 -12.38
CA ILE A 73 -10.15 -15.96 -12.59
C ILE A 73 -10.30 -16.22 -14.09
N ASP A 74 -9.36 -16.98 -14.65
CA ASP A 74 -9.41 -17.43 -16.03
C ASP A 74 -10.66 -18.29 -16.23
N PRO A 75 -11.55 -17.93 -17.17
CA PRO A 75 -12.84 -18.58 -17.33
C PRO A 75 -12.75 -19.99 -17.91
N ASP A 76 -11.67 -20.32 -18.64
CA ASP A 76 -11.49 -21.62 -19.28
C ASP A 76 -10.90 -22.64 -18.30
N THR A 77 -10.02 -22.20 -17.40
CA THR A 77 -9.30 -23.07 -16.45
C THR A 77 -9.88 -23.03 -15.04
N GLY A 78 -10.60 -21.97 -14.69
CA GLY A 78 -11.04 -21.70 -13.31
C GLY A 78 -9.89 -21.36 -12.36
N LEU A 79 -8.68 -21.12 -12.88
CA LEU A 79 -7.49 -20.76 -12.12
C LEU A 79 -7.27 -19.24 -12.13
N PRO A 80 -6.50 -18.68 -11.18
CA PRO A 80 -6.15 -17.26 -11.22
C PRO A 80 -5.44 -16.89 -12.53
N GLY A 81 -5.96 -15.87 -13.22
CA GLY A 81 -5.37 -15.30 -14.42
C GLY A 81 -4.25 -14.29 -14.09
N PRO A 82 -3.64 -13.66 -15.11
CA PRO A 82 -2.70 -12.57 -14.88
C PRO A 82 -3.43 -11.33 -14.32
N PRO A 83 -2.78 -10.53 -13.47
CA PRO A 83 -3.29 -9.23 -13.04
C PRO A 83 -3.60 -8.32 -14.21
N THR A 84 -4.68 -7.54 -14.10
CA THR A 84 -5.12 -6.63 -15.16
C THR A 84 -5.39 -5.24 -14.62
N TRP A 85 -5.06 -4.24 -15.44
CA TRP A 85 -5.54 -2.87 -15.29
C TRP A 85 -6.61 -2.60 -16.33
N GLU A 86 -7.79 -2.21 -15.87
CA GLU A 86 -8.89 -1.83 -16.73
C GLU A 86 -9.08 -0.31 -16.66
N GLU A 87 -9.05 0.34 -17.81
CA GLU A 87 -9.46 1.74 -17.92
C GLU A 87 -10.98 1.80 -17.83
N ILE A 88 -11.49 2.45 -16.79
CA ILE A 88 -12.93 2.58 -16.61
C ILE A 88 -13.41 3.67 -17.57
N ASP A 89 -13.86 3.23 -18.73
CA ASP A 89 -14.44 4.06 -19.77
C ASP A 89 -15.97 4.01 -19.75
N GLU A 90 -16.60 4.95 -20.47
CA GLU A 90 -18.04 4.89 -20.73
C GLU A 90 -18.42 3.55 -21.40
N PRO A 91 -19.60 2.97 -21.11
CA PRO A 91 -20.15 1.94 -21.98
C PRO A 91 -20.27 2.51 -23.41
N ARG A 92 -19.83 1.74 -24.41
CA ARG A 92 -19.92 2.17 -25.81
C ARG A 92 -21.36 2.59 -26.12
N LEU A 93 -21.54 3.73 -26.78
CA LEU A 93 -22.85 4.28 -27.21
C LEU A 93 -23.80 3.28 -27.92
N GLN A 94 -23.27 2.16 -28.44
CA GLN A 94 -24.06 1.09 -29.06
C GLN A 94 -24.86 0.25 -28.05
N ASP A 95 -24.38 0.12 -26.80
CA ASP A 95 -25.04 -0.67 -25.75
C ASP A 95 -26.18 0.11 -25.06
N VAL A 96 -26.06 1.44 -25.00
CA VAL A 96 -27.05 2.35 -24.39
C VAL A 96 -28.36 2.41 -25.19
N LYS A 97 -28.30 2.30 -26.53
CA LYS A 97 -29.51 2.34 -27.38
C LYS A 97 -30.42 1.12 -27.25
N ARG A 98 -29.95 0.02 -26.64
CA ARG A 98 -30.75 -1.20 -26.48
C ARG A 98 -31.71 -1.14 -25.29
N TYR A 99 -31.45 -0.31 -24.27
CA TYR A 99 -32.17 -0.39 -22.99
C TYR A 99 -33.03 0.85 -22.62
N ALA A 100 -32.84 2.03 -23.23
CA ALA A 100 -33.66 3.20 -22.91
C ALA A 100 -33.76 4.20 -24.09
N PRO A 101 -34.79 4.13 -24.94
CA PRO A 101 -34.90 5.01 -26.11
C PRO A 101 -35.40 6.43 -25.81
N THR A 102 -35.82 6.74 -24.57
CA THR A 102 -36.52 8.01 -24.26
C THR A 102 -36.09 8.71 -22.97
N THR A 103 -35.12 8.18 -22.22
CA THR A 103 -34.61 8.83 -21.01
C THR A 103 -33.23 9.43 -21.32
N THR A 104 -33.05 10.70 -20.98
CA THR A 104 -31.74 11.36 -20.95
C THR A 104 -30.89 10.68 -19.87
N CYS A 105 -30.35 9.50 -20.14
CA CYS A 105 -29.30 8.92 -19.31
C CYS A 105 -28.15 9.92 -19.34
N SER A 106 -27.93 10.60 -18.22
CA SER A 106 -26.70 11.35 -18.00
C SER A 106 -25.55 10.38 -18.23
N LEU A 107 -24.77 10.64 -19.28
CA LEU A 107 -23.63 9.84 -19.70
C LEU A 107 -22.68 9.66 -18.51
N ILE A 108 -22.25 8.42 -18.29
CA ILE A 108 -21.33 8.02 -17.21
C ILE A 108 -19.92 8.37 -17.69
N LEU A 109 -19.55 9.65 -17.61
CA LEU A 109 -18.19 10.05 -17.94
C LEU A 109 -17.29 9.60 -16.78
N VAL A 110 -16.40 8.64 -17.02
CA VAL A 110 -15.33 8.29 -16.06
C VAL A 110 -13.96 8.71 -16.58
N SER A 111 -13.82 8.87 -17.89
CA SER A 111 -12.66 9.51 -18.54
C SER A 111 -13.02 10.89 -19.09
N TYR A 112 -12.15 11.87 -18.85
CA TYR A 112 -12.41 13.27 -19.21
C TYR A 112 -11.23 13.90 -19.94
N THR A 113 -11.47 14.53 -21.09
CA THR A 113 -10.52 15.46 -21.70
C THR A 113 -10.84 16.87 -21.22
N VAL A 114 -9.89 17.48 -20.52
CA VAL A 114 -10.09 18.76 -19.82
C VAL A 114 -8.94 19.72 -20.09
N PRO A 115 -9.15 21.04 -19.95
CA PRO A 115 -8.05 22.00 -19.97
C PRO A 115 -6.99 21.67 -18.91
N ASN A 116 -5.71 21.82 -19.26
CA ASN A 116 -4.60 21.59 -18.32
C ASN A 116 -4.44 22.77 -17.34
N THR A 117 -5.36 22.87 -16.38
CA THR A 117 -5.38 23.93 -15.36
C THR A 117 -4.69 23.54 -14.05
N GLY A 118 -4.32 22.26 -13.88
CA GLY A 118 -3.73 21.74 -12.65
C GLY A 118 -4.74 21.32 -11.59
N MET A 119 -6.04 21.40 -11.88
CA MET A 119 -7.11 20.98 -10.98
C MET A 119 -8.34 20.62 -11.80
N TYR A 120 -9.05 19.56 -11.38
CA TYR A 120 -10.31 19.17 -11.99
C TYR A 120 -11.27 18.57 -10.96
N THR A 121 -12.55 18.94 -11.06
CA THR A 121 -13.64 18.46 -10.21
C THR A 121 -14.70 17.82 -11.10
N TRP A 122 -15.16 16.63 -10.72
CA TRP A 122 -16.28 15.96 -11.39
C TRP A 122 -17.20 15.30 -10.37
N THR A 123 -18.43 14.99 -10.79
CA THR A 123 -19.35 14.18 -10.00
C THR A 123 -19.38 12.78 -10.60
N SER A 124 -18.91 11.81 -9.83
CA SER A 124 -18.84 10.43 -10.29
C SER A 124 -20.21 9.75 -10.29
N ARG A 125 -20.35 8.71 -11.12
CA ARG A 125 -21.53 7.85 -11.19
C ARG A 125 -21.11 6.39 -11.05
N ALA A 126 -22.06 5.54 -10.71
CA ALA A 126 -21.84 4.10 -10.66
C ALA A 126 -21.34 3.55 -12.01
N ALA A 127 -20.25 2.81 -12.00
CA ALA A 127 -19.75 2.08 -13.17
C ALA A 127 -20.07 0.59 -13.00
N SER A 128 -20.76 0.00 -13.98
CA SER A 128 -21.12 -1.43 -13.94
C SER A 128 -19.92 -2.37 -13.91
N GLN A 129 -18.76 -1.88 -14.33
CA GLN A 129 -17.51 -2.63 -14.48
C GLN A 129 -16.73 -2.71 -13.15
N VAL A 130 -17.08 -1.88 -12.15
CA VAL A 130 -16.37 -1.80 -10.86
C VAL A 130 -17.18 -2.51 -9.78
N SER A 131 -16.55 -3.49 -9.11
CA SER A 131 -17.11 -4.34 -8.06
C SER A 131 -16.09 -4.54 -6.94
N ASP A 132 -16.45 -5.30 -5.90
CA ASP A 132 -15.54 -5.71 -4.82
C ASP A 132 -14.26 -6.41 -5.31
N LYS A 133 -14.28 -6.98 -6.52
CA LYS A 133 -13.14 -7.70 -7.13
C LYS A 133 -12.12 -6.79 -7.83
N ASN A 134 -12.47 -5.52 -8.06
CA ASN A 134 -11.63 -4.53 -8.73
C ASN A 134 -11.89 -3.11 -8.21
N CYS A 135 -12.23 -2.99 -6.92
CA CYS A 135 -12.59 -1.71 -6.29
C CYS A 135 -11.38 -0.90 -5.83
N ILE A 136 -10.17 -1.26 -6.26
CA ILE A 136 -8.93 -0.57 -5.90
C ILE A 136 -8.26 -0.12 -7.19
N GLY A 137 -7.75 1.10 -7.19
CA GLY A 137 -7.21 1.67 -8.40
C GLY A 137 -6.52 3.01 -8.22
N ILE A 138 -6.23 3.63 -9.34
CA ILE A 138 -5.47 4.88 -9.44
C ILE A 138 -6.10 5.81 -10.46
N ILE A 139 -5.84 7.10 -10.29
CA ILE A 139 -6.17 8.13 -11.27
C ILE A 139 -4.90 8.45 -12.04
N ARG A 140 -5.03 8.46 -13.36
CA ARG A 140 -3.95 8.77 -14.30
C ARG A 140 -4.28 10.06 -15.05
N VAL A 141 -3.32 10.99 -15.09
CA VAL A 141 -3.39 12.21 -15.90
C VAL A 141 -2.33 12.14 -17.00
N THR A 142 -2.76 12.20 -18.25
CA THR A 142 -1.90 12.09 -19.45
C THR A 142 -2.13 13.27 -20.40
N PRO A 143 -1.19 13.56 -21.32
CA PRO A 143 -1.47 14.38 -22.49
C PRO A 143 -2.66 13.81 -23.29
N SER A 144 -3.55 14.66 -23.81
CA SER A 144 -4.71 14.19 -24.56
C SER A 144 -4.38 13.47 -25.88
N PHE A 145 -3.23 13.79 -26.50
CA PHE A 145 -2.83 13.26 -27.81
C PHE A 145 -1.55 12.38 -27.80
N GLN A 146 -0.90 12.22 -26.64
CA GLN A 146 0.35 11.47 -26.46
C GLN A 146 0.36 10.75 -25.11
N ARG A 147 -0.54 9.76 -24.97
CA ARG A 147 -0.78 9.09 -23.68
C ARG A 147 0.37 8.21 -23.21
N ASP A 148 1.15 7.67 -24.15
CA ASP A 148 2.20 6.70 -23.88
C ASP A 148 3.53 7.35 -23.44
N ASP A 149 3.67 8.68 -23.63
CA ASP A 149 4.93 9.40 -23.38
C ASP A 149 5.11 9.79 -21.91
N LEU A 150 4.01 10.14 -21.24
CA LEU A 150 4.02 10.67 -19.87
C LEU A 150 2.68 10.44 -19.17
N ALA A 151 2.74 9.93 -17.95
CA ALA A 151 1.60 9.81 -17.05
C ALA A 151 1.95 10.35 -15.66
N LEU A 152 1.04 11.13 -15.09
CA LEU A 152 1.04 11.48 -13.67
C LEU A 152 0.03 10.59 -12.95
N TRP A 153 0.37 10.12 -11.75
CA TRP A 153 -0.42 9.14 -11.03
C TRP A 153 -0.83 9.64 -9.65
N SER A 154 -2.01 9.24 -9.20
CA SER A 154 -2.47 9.41 -7.83
C SER A 154 -1.91 8.33 -6.89
N ASP A 155 -2.24 8.46 -5.61
CA ASP A 155 -2.20 7.35 -4.67
C ASP A 155 -3.11 6.19 -5.11
N LEU A 156 -2.77 5.00 -4.61
CA LEU A 156 -3.67 3.85 -4.64
C LEU A 156 -4.82 4.10 -3.66
N HIS A 157 -6.06 3.93 -4.13
CA HIS A 157 -7.23 4.18 -3.30
C HIS A 157 -8.43 3.33 -3.72
N PHE A 158 -9.45 3.32 -2.85
CA PHE A 158 -10.73 2.70 -3.13
C PHE A 158 -11.53 3.49 -4.16
N LEU A 159 -12.10 2.78 -5.12
CA LEU A 159 -12.95 3.29 -6.17
C LEU A 159 -14.44 3.31 -5.76
N GLY A 160 -14.72 3.48 -4.45
CA GLY A 160 -16.08 3.50 -3.90
C GLY A 160 -16.99 4.51 -4.61
N TYR A 161 -16.43 5.65 -5.01
CA TYR A 161 -17.12 6.70 -5.77
C TYR A 161 -17.57 6.31 -7.19
N ILE A 162 -17.12 5.17 -7.73
CA ILE A 162 -17.57 4.61 -9.03
C ILE A 162 -17.96 3.13 -8.97
N MET A 163 -18.07 2.52 -7.78
CA MET A 163 -18.57 1.16 -7.65
C MET A 163 -19.98 1.00 -8.26
N ASN A 164 -20.32 -0.22 -8.66
CA ASN A 164 -21.55 -0.54 -9.39
C ASN A 164 -22.85 -0.10 -8.70
N GLY A 165 -23.93 -0.08 -9.48
CA GLY A 165 -25.23 0.42 -9.02
C GLY A 165 -25.84 -0.38 -7.87
N MET A 166 -25.50 -1.65 -7.68
CA MET A 166 -25.99 -2.43 -6.53
C MET A 166 -25.39 -1.88 -5.23
N PHE A 167 -24.07 -1.63 -5.22
CA PHE A 167 -23.38 -0.98 -4.11
C PHE A 167 -23.86 0.45 -3.85
N GLN A 168 -24.09 1.26 -4.89
CA GLN A 168 -24.56 2.64 -4.71
C GLN A 168 -26.01 2.73 -4.22
N ASN A 169 -26.86 1.77 -4.60
CA ASN A 169 -28.27 1.76 -4.20
C ASN A 169 -28.45 1.38 -2.72
N ASP A 170 -27.74 0.35 -2.27
CA ASP A 170 -27.71 -0.06 -0.87
C ASP A 170 -26.32 -0.59 -0.51
N THR A 171 -25.49 0.30 0.00
CA THR A 171 -24.09 0.02 0.37
C THR A 171 -24.00 -1.06 1.43
N SER A 172 -24.82 -0.98 2.49
CA SER A 172 -24.75 -1.92 3.61
C SER A 172 -25.18 -3.32 3.20
N THR A 173 -26.30 -3.45 2.48
CA THR A 173 -26.77 -4.76 2.00
C THR A 173 -25.77 -5.38 1.01
N TYR A 174 -25.22 -4.60 0.08
CA TYR A 174 -24.20 -5.11 -0.85
C TYR A 174 -22.95 -5.59 -0.10
N SER A 175 -22.44 -4.76 0.81
CA SER A 175 -21.20 -5.01 1.54
C SER A 175 -21.32 -6.21 2.48
N ASN A 176 -22.44 -6.36 3.20
CA ASN A 176 -22.70 -7.53 4.03
C ASN A 176 -22.78 -8.81 3.21
N LEU A 177 -23.48 -8.79 2.06
CA LEU A 177 -23.54 -9.96 1.18
C LEU A 177 -22.14 -10.38 0.69
N ARG A 178 -21.30 -9.42 0.30
CA ARG A 178 -19.91 -9.71 -0.12
C ARG A 178 -19.04 -10.17 1.04
N CYS A 179 -19.26 -9.63 2.24
CA CYS A 179 -18.58 -10.09 3.45
C CYS A 179 -18.94 -11.54 3.77
N ASP A 180 -20.21 -11.93 3.68
CA ASP A 180 -20.67 -13.29 3.91
C ASP A 180 -20.04 -14.28 2.92
N GLU A 181 -20.04 -13.93 1.63
CA GLU A 181 -19.37 -14.73 0.58
C GLU A 181 -17.86 -14.87 0.82
N PHE A 182 -17.21 -13.79 1.28
CA PHE A 182 -15.81 -13.81 1.69
C PHE A 182 -15.59 -14.74 2.87
N TYR A 183 -16.34 -14.56 3.96
CA TYR A 183 -16.22 -15.34 5.19
C TYR A 183 -16.39 -16.84 4.94
N GLU A 184 -17.44 -17.24 4.23
CA GLU A 184 -17.70 -18.66 3.92
C GLU A 184 -16.56 -19.28 3.08
N ARG A 185 -16.03 -18.55 2.09
CA ARG A 185 -14.88 -19.00 1.29
C ARG A 185 -13.65 -19.19 2.16
N GLU A 186 -13.40 -18.26 3.07
CA GLU A 186 -12.25 -18.24 3.96
C GLU A 186 -12.31 -19.37 5.00
N LYS A 187 -13.48 -19.62 5.59
CA LYS A 187 -13.71 -20.77 6.48
C LYS A 187 -13.55 -22.09 5.73
N ALA A 188 -14.06 -22.19 4.50
CA ALA A 188 -13.95 -23.39 3.68
C ALA A 188 -12.50 -23.67 3.24
N ALA A 189 -11.70 -22.63 2.96
CA ALA A 189 -10.28 -22.75 2.67
C ALA A 189 -9.46 -23.26 3.87
N GLY A 190 -10.01 -23.15 5.08
CA GLY A 190 -9.46 -23.75 6.30
C GLY A 190 -8.17 -23.08 6.72
N VAL A 191 -8.27 -22.01 7.51
CA VAL A 191 -7.10 -21.27 7.96
C VAL A 191 -7.27 -20.93 9.42
N ASP A 192 -6.42 -21.53 10.26
CA ASP A 192 -6.35 -21.12 11.66
C ASP A 192 -5.14 -21.62 12.45
N LYS A 193 -4.19 -22.36 11.85
CA LYS A 193 -3.01 -22.82 12.62
C LYS A 193 -1.71 -22.71 11.87
N GLU A 194 -1.64 -23.21 10.64
CA GLU A 194 -0.39 -23.17 9.87
C GLU A 194 -0.02 -21.73 9.51
N LEU A 195 -0.97 -20.96 8.98
CA LEU A 195 -0.80 -19.53 8.73
C LEU A 195 -0.43 -18.79 10.02
N LEU A 196 -1.23 -18.96 11.09
CA LEU A 196 -0.97 -18.29 12.35
C LEU A 196 0.44 -18.60 12.89
N ASN A 197 0.92 -19.83 12.76
CA ASN A 197 2.27 -20.18 13.23
C ASN A 197 3.38 -19.62 12.33
N SER A 198 3.14 -19.40 11.03
CA SER A 198 4.13 -18.82 10.13
C SER A 198 4.22 -17.30 10.28
N LEU A 199 3.13 -16.62 10.64
CA LEU A 199 3.10 -15.17 10.82
C LEU A 199 4.13 -14.68 11.84
N ARG A 200 4.63 -13.46 11.62
CA ARG A 200 5.52 -12.79 12.57
C ARG A 200 4.70 -12.31 13.77
N PRO A 201 5.13 -12.60 15.02
CA PRO A 201 4.46 -12.07 16.23
C PRO A 201 4.48 -10.54 16.26
N CYS A 202 3.35 -9.94 16.63
CA CYS A 202 3.25 -8.50 16.83
C CYS A 202 4.06 -8.05 18.06
N PRO A 203 4.74 -6.89 18.02
CA PRO A 203 5.30 -6.25 19.21
C PRO A 203 4.23 -6.05 20.28
N CYS A 204 4.57 -6.25 21.56
CA CYS A 204 3.59 -6.18 22.66
C CYS A 204 3.08 -4.76 22.92
N ASN A 205 3.85 -3.73 22.55
CA ASN A 205 3.42 -2.34 22.68
C ASN A 205 3.93 -1.45 21.54
N LEU A 206 3.35 -0.26 21.46
CA LEU A 206 3.67 0.73 20.42
C LEU A 206 5.16 1.14 20.47
N THR A 207 5.72 1.37 21.66
CA THR A 207 7.15 1.70 21.80
C THR A 207 8.07 0.63 21.17
N GLN A 208 7.77 -0.64 21.37
CA GLN A 208 8.51 -1.74 20.74
C GLN A 208 8.34 -1.73 19.22
N ALA A 209 7.13 -1.51 18.73
CA ALA A 209 6.84 -1.43 17.30
C ALA A 209 7.63 -0.30 16.61
N LEU A 210 7.67 0.89 17.22
CA LEU A 210 8.39 2.06 16.69
C LEU A 210 9.91 1.88 16.71
N ALA A 211 10.44 1.11 17.65
CA ALA A 211 11.86 0.76 17.73
C ALA A 211 12.25 -0.33 16.71
N ASP A 212 11.32 -1.20 16.31
CA ASP A 212 11.54 -2.36 15.46
C ASP A 212 11.39 -2.08 13.96
N ARG A 213 12.08 -1.03 13.50
CA ARG A 213 12.03 -0.54 12.11
C ARG A 213 12.64 -1.50 11.09
N GLY A 214 13.36 -2.52 11.55
CA GLY A 214 13.96 -3.55 10.69
C GLY A 214 12.98 -4.67 10.34
N ARG A 215 11.94 -4.90 11.16
CA ARG A 215 10.93 -5.94 10.92
C ARG A 215 9.57 -5.37 10.57
N PHE A 216 9.28 -4.14 10.97
CA PHE A 216 7.99 -3.50 10.80
C PHE A 216 8.14 -2.08 10.23
N LYS A 217 7.15 -1.67 9.43
CA LYS A 217 7.01 -0.29 8.93
C LYS A 217 5.61 0.25 9.28
N PRO A 218 5.44 1.57 9.40
CA PRO A 218 4.11 2.18 9.54
C PRO A 218 3.13 1.68 8.48
N ASP A 219 1.90 1.38 8.89
CA ASP A 219 0.81 1.12 7.96
C ASP A 219 0.32 2.45 7.35
N PRO A 220 0.27 2.60 6.01
CA PRO A 220 -0.12 3.86 5.38
C PRO A 220 -1.53 4.35 5.73
N MET A 221 -2.41 3.48 6.22
CA MET A 221 -3.79 3.82 6.59
C MET A 221 -3.98 4.11 8.08
N CYS A 222 -2.93 3.97 8.89
CA CYS A 222 -2.94 4.29 10.31
C CYS A 222 -1.53 4.69 10.79
N ASN A 223 -0.97 5.73 10.19
CA ASN A 223 0.37 6.22 10.50
C ASN A 223 0.35 7.49 11.36
N MET A 224 0.76 7.40 12.63
CA MET A 224 0.79 8.56 13.53
C MET A 224 1.82 9.62 13.14
N ASP A 225 2.85 9.29 12.36
CA ASP A 225 3.84 10.27 11.89
C ASP A 225 3.23 11.25 10.87
N ASP A 226 2.12 10.88 10.22
CA ASP A 226 1.40 11.75 9.28
C ASP A 226 0.64 12.89 10.00
N THR A 227 0.50 12.82 11.33
CA THR A 227 -0.07 13.90 12.16
C THR A 227 0.73 15.21 12.04
N VAL A 228 2.02 15.13 11.72
CA VAL A 228 2.91 16.28 11.52
C VAL A 228 2.55 17.05 10.24
N GLN A 229 1.78 16.46 9.31
CA GLN A 229 1.35 17.09 8.05
C GLN A 229 0.00 17.84 8.11
N ASN A 230 -0.47 18.23 9.31
CA ASN A 230 -1.68 19.05 9.48
C ASN A 230 -2.98 18.35 9.01
N ARG A 231 -3.04 17.01 9.11
CA ARG A 231 -4.27 16.23 8.93
C ARG A 231 -4.83 15.84 10.31
N THR A 232 -5.87 16.53 10.75
CA THR A 232 -6.61 16.27 11.99
C THR A 232 -7.21 14.87 11.98
N GLN A 233 -6.79 13.93 12.84
CA GLN A 233 -7.41 12.61 13.11
C GLN A 233 -7.74 11.68 11.91
N GLU A 234 -7.56 12.10 10.66
CA GLU A 234 -7.90 11.32 9.45
C GLU A 234 -6.85 10.25 9.12
N TYR A 235 -5.66 10.34 9.70
CA TYR A 235 -4.55 9.41 9.43
C TYR A 235 -4.86 7.96 9.83
N CYS A 236 -5.86 7.75 10.69
CA CYS A 236 -6.37 6.44 11.13
C CYS A 236 -7.91 6.41 11.14
N ARG A 237 -8.55 7.04 10.14
CA ARG A 237 -10.01 7.32 10.08
C ARG A 237 -10.92 6.11 10.36
N PHE A 238 -10.48 4.92 9.99
CA PHE A 238 -11.31 3.71 10.00
C PHE A 238 -11.11 2.83 11.23
N LYS A 239 -10.42 3.35 12.26
CA LYS A 239 -10.09 2.61 13.47
C LYS A 239 -10.19 3.53 14.69
N ASP A 240 -11.37 3.58 15.29
CA ASP A 240 -11.71 4.55 16.35
C ASP A 240 -10.86 4.40 17.62
N ASP A 241 -10.45 3.17 17.96
CA ASP A 241 -9.71 2.85 19.19
C ASP A 241 -8.19 2.68 18.97
N VAL A 242 -7.67 3.01 17.79
CA VAL A 242 -6.28 2.77 17.40
C VAL A 242 -5.59 4.08 17.05
N VAL A 243 -4.37 4.25 17.56
CA VAL A 243 -3.55 5.43 17.29
C VAL A 243 -2.45 5.16 16.27
N HIS A 244 -2.03 3.92 16.07
CA HIS A 244 -1.02 3.56 15.08
C HIS A 244 -1.08 2.08 14.72
N CYS A 245 -0.81 1.75 13.46
CA CYS A 245 -0.54 0.38 13.06
C CYS A 245 0.81 0.25 12.35
N VAL A 246 1.41 -0.93 12.45
CA VAL A 246 2.61 -1.31 11.70
C VAL A 246 2.38 -2.61 10.92
N THR A 247 3.00 -2.75 9.77
CA THR A 247 2.97 -3.96 8.95
C THR A 247 4.36 -4.60 8.87
N SER A 248 4.44 -5.93 8.78
CA SER A 248 5.73 -6.63 8.61
C SER A 248 6.38 -6.27 7.27
N ILE A 249 7.67 -5.96 7.28
CA ILE A 249 8.48 -5.68 6.07
C ILE A 249 8.93 -6.99 5.40
N VAL A 250 9.10 -8.05 6.19
CA VAL A 250 9.52 -9.35 5.67
C VAL A 250 8.32 -10.29 5.78
N PRO A 251 7.73 -10.70 4.66
CA PRO A 251 6.59 -11.60 4.67
C PRO A 251 7.00 -12.99 5.13
N SER A 252 6.08 -13.67 5.80
CA SER A 252 6.16 -15.08 6.16
C SER A 252 5.45 -15.91 5.09
N ASP A 253 6.21 -16.50 4.17
CA ASP A 253 5.67 -17.32 3.07
C ASP A 253 4.60 -16.62 2.21
N GLY A 254 4.75 -15.30 2.06
CA GLY A 254 3.80 -14.47 1.30
C GLY A 254 2.65 -13.87 2.10
N HIS A 255 2.62 -14.15 3.40
CA HIS A 255 1.65 -13.61 4.34
C HIS A 255 2.30 -12.57 5.26
N ASP A 256 1.51 -11.63 5.77
CA ASP A 256 1.99 -10.69 6.78
C ASP A 256 0.92 -10.35 7.82
N SER A 257 1.22 -9.40 8.70
CA SER A 257 0.30 -8.96 9.75
C SER A 257 0.40 -7.45 9.91
N THR A 258 -0.76 -6.84 10.12
CA THR A 258 -0.91 -5.46 10.54
C THR A 258 -1.20 -5.44 12.03
N CYS A 259 -0.26 -4.95 12.82
CA CYS A 259 -0.32 -4.86 14.27
C CYS A 259 -0.73 -3.44 14.66
N CYS A 260 -1.85 -3.28 15.34
CA CYS A 260 -2.46 -2.00 15.69
C CYS A 260 -2.43 -1.76 17.19
N TYR A 261 -2.20 -0.51 17.60
CA TYR A 261 -2.01 -0.11 18.99
C TYR A 261 -2.97 0.99 19.41
N ASP A 262 -3.47 0.90 20.64
CA ASP A 262 -4.34 1.90 21.25
C ASP A 262 -3.57 3.08 21.87
N GLU A 263 -4.30 4.05 22.40
CA GLU A 263 -3.72 5.25 23.05
C GLU A 263 -2.91 4.96 24.32
N TRP A 264 -3.04 3.76 24.89
CA TRP A 264 -2.28 3.29 26.04
C TRP A 264 -1.09 2.40 25.64
N GLU A 265 -0.74 2.40 24.35
CA GLU A 265 0.30 1.59 23.73
C GLU A 265 0.05 0.08 23.72
N ASN A 266 -1.15 -0.40 24.08
CA ASN A 266 -1.42 -1.83 24.06
C ASN A 266 -1.67 -2.30 22.63
N LEU A 267 -1.21 -3.51 22.33
CA LEU A 267 -1.58 -4.22 21.11
C LEU A 267 -3.08 -4.57 21.16
N VAL A 268 -3.84 -4.08 20.18
CA VAL A 268 -5.26 -4.44 19.98
C VAL A 268 -5.29 -5.68 19.09
N TYR A 269 -5.52 -6.87 19.66
CA TYR A 269 -5.50 -8.10 18.88
C TYR A 269 -6.67 -8.21 17.90
N ALA A 270 -6.50 -9.08 16.90
CA ALA A 270 -7.60 -9.46 16.03
C ALA A 270 -8.75 -10.04 16.86
N GLY A 271 -9.96 -9.49 16.68
CA GLY A 271 -11.17 -9.87 17.40
C GLY A 271 -11.40 -9.18 18.75
N ASP A 272 -10.41 -8.47 19.32
CA ASP A 272 -10.61 -7.68 20.56
C ASP A 272 -11.45 -6.42 20.30
N SER A 273 -11.32 -5.86 19.09
CA SER A 273 -12.10 -4.71 18.60
C SER A 273 -12.28 -4.84 17.08
N SER A 274 -13.33 -4.23 16.53
CA SER A 274 -13.50 -4.06 15.08
C SER A 274 -12.32 -3.29 14.45
N SER A 275 -11.66 -2.45 15.24
CA SER A 275 -10.48 -1.66 14.86
C SER A 275 -9.17 -2.43 14.97
N GLY A 276 -9.19 -3.67 15.48
CA GLY A 276 -8.01 -4.42 15.85
C GLY A 276 -7.02 -4.75 14.73
N SER A 277 -5.91 -5.37 15.15
CA SER A 277 -4.91 -5.97 14.28
C SER A 277 -5.54 -7.03 13.37
N PHE A 278 -4.90 -7.34 12.25
CA PHE A 278 -5.38 -8.40 11.35
C PHE A 278 -4.21 -9.00 10.56
N SER A 279 -4.31 -10.28 10.20
CA SER A 279 -3.35 -10.89 9.26
C SER A 279 -3.71 -10.55 7.82
N ARG A 280 -2.75 -10.68 6.91
CA ARG A 280 -2.99 -10.59 5.47
C ARG A 280 -2.61 -11.90 4.81
N ARG A 281 -3.49 -12.39 3.94
CA ARG A 281 -3.18 -13.54 3.08
C ARG A 281 -2.17 -13.19 2.02
N VAL A 282 -2.20 -11.95 1.54
CA VAL A 282 -1.25 -11.49 0.55
C VAL A 282 -0.49 -10.34 1.14
N THR A 283 0.83 -10.49 1.19
CA THR A 283 1.69 -9.44 1.72
C THR A 283 1.62 -8.18 0.89
N VAL A 284 1.62 -7.03 1.57
CA VAL A 284 1.70 -5.71 0.92
C VAL A 284 3.02 -5.48 0.19
N GLU A 285 4.06 -6.24 0.52
CA GLU A 285 5.37 -6.14 -0.14
C GLU A 285 5.40 -6.80 -1.52
N GLY A 286 4.41 -7.65 -1.81
CA GLY A 286 4.37 -8.50 -2.98
C GLY A 286 5.43 -9.61 -2.96
N ILE A 287 5.36 -10.49 -3.94
CA ILE A 287 6.30 -11.61 -4.11
C ILE A 287 6.67 -11.68 -5.59
N PRO A 288 7.93 -11.43 -5.99
CA PRO A 288 8.33 -11.64 -7.38
C PRO A 288 8.05 -13.08 -7.85
N LEU A 289 7.59 -13.31 -9.08
CA LEU A 289 7.32 -12.35 -10.15
C LEU A 289 5.92 -11.73 -10.03
N TYR A 290 5.81 -10.45 -10.41
CA TYR A 290 4.62 -9.60 -10.19
C TYR A 290 3.58 -9.67 -11.32
N ASN A 291 3.67 -10.66 -12.20
CA ASN A 291 2.73 -10.88 -13.30
C ASN A 291 1.71 -11.99 -12.99
N GLU A 292 1.60 -12.38 -11.72
CA GLU A 292 0.70 -13.42 -11.24
C GLU A 292 -0.24 -12.86 -10.16
N SER A 293 -1.45 -13.41 -10.09
CA SER A 293 -2.41 -13.07 -9.03
C SER A 293 -1.84 -13.38 -7.65
N GLY A 294 -2.18 -12.56 -6.65
CA GLY A 294 -1.71 -12.71 -5.27
C GLY A 294 -0.26 -12.30 -5.04
N LYS A 295 0.42 -11.70 -6.02
CA LYS A 295 1.86 -11.40 -5.96
C LYS A 295 2.22 -9.94 -6.16
N VAL A 296 1.33 -9.12 -6.71
CA VAL A 296 1.56 -7.70 -6.95
C VAL A 296 1.44 -6.94 -5.62
N PRO A 297 2.44 -6.13 -5.21
CA PRO A 297 2.56 -5.52 -3.87
C PRO A 297 1.27 -5.04 -3.18
N GLU A 298 1.04 -3.74 -3.06
CA GLU A 298 -0.14 -3.22 -2.36
C GLU A 298 -1.46 -3.57 -3.08
N LEU A 299 -1.39 -3.95 -4.36
CA LEU A 299 -2.53 -4.20 -5.24
C LEU A 299 -3.20 -5.55 -4.97
N SER A 300 -2.42 -6.65 -4.95
CA SER A 300 -2.97 -7.97 -4.64
C SER A 300 -3.47 -8.03 -3.21
N SER A 301 -2.70 -7.48 -2.27
CA SER A 301 -3.11 -7.35 -0.87
C SER A 301 -4.38 -6.49 -0.73
N GLY A 302 -4.47 -5.42 -1.51
CA GLY A 302 -5.66 -4.61 -1.63
C GLY A 302 -6.91 -5.44 -1.94
N ILE A 303 -6.88 -6.27 -2.97
CA ILE A 303 -8.05 -7.08 -3.36
C ILE A 303 -8.31 -8.23 -2.37
N ALA A 304 -7.26 -8.90 -1.89
CA ALA A 304 -7.39 -10.10 -1.06
C ALA A 304 -7.75 -9.82 0.40
N ASP A 305 -7.32 -8.68 0.93
CA ASP A 305 -7.39 -8.38 2.37
C ASP A 305 -8.03 -7.02 2.66
N LEU A 306 -7.76 -5.98 1.87
CA LEU A 306 -8.31 -4.65 2.14
C LEU A 306 -9.75 -4.47 1.63
N SER A 307 -10.07 -4.96 0.44
CA SER A 307 -11.45 -4.93 -0.10
C SER A 307 -12.44 -5.64 0.83
N PRO A 308 -12.17 -6.86 1.32
CA PRO A 308 -13.01 -7.50 2.33
C PRO A 308 -13.08 -6.73 3.64
N TYR A 309 -12.00 -6.10 4.11
CA TYR A 309 -12.04 -5.23 5.30
C TYR A 309 -13.05 -4.09 5.12
N TYR A 310 -13.05 -3.43 3.97
CA TYR A 310 -14.03 -2.38 3.68
C TYR A 310 -15.45 -2.92 3.61
N MET A 311 -15.67 -4.07 2.97
CA MET A 311 -17.00 -4.68 2.89
C MET A 311 -17.52 -5.12 4.26
N CYS A 312 -16.68 -5.71 5.10
CA CYS A 312 -17.10 -6.26 6.40
C CYS A 312 -17.16 -5.20 7.50
N CYS A 313 -16.16 -4.32 7.60
CA CYS A 313 -15.96 -3.45 8.75
C CYS A 313 -16.35 -1.99 8.52
N ILE A 314 -16.30 -1.49 7.27
CA ILE A 314 -16.48 -0.05 6.98
C ILE A 314 -17.85 0.24 6.40
N TRP A 315 -18.26 -0.55 5.42
CA TRP A 315 -19.55 -0.39 4.74
C TRP A 315 -20.61 -1.39 5.23
N GLY A 316 -20.17 -2.53 5.74
CA GLY A 316 -20.99 -3.52 6.41
C GLY A 316 -20.92 -3.41 7.94
N ASP A 317 -21.60 -4.33 8.61
CA ASP A 317 -21.62 -4.48 10.07
C ASP A 317 -21.12 -5.86 10.54
N HIS A 318 -20.56 -6.67 9.65
CA HIS A 318 -20.01 -8.02 9.92
C HIS A 318 -18.48 -7.99 10.15
N CYS A 319 -17.97 -7.00 10.89
CA CYS A 319 -16.52 -6.90 11.11
C CYS A 319 -15.94 -8.08 11.89
N ASP A 320 -16.74 -8.68 12.76
CA ASP A 320 -16.42 -9.92 13.48
C ASP A 320 -16.10 -11.07 12.51
N TYR A 321 -16.77 -11.16 11.36
CA TYR A 321 -16.48 -12.19 10.35
C TYR A 321 -15.10 -12.01 9.75
N TYR A 322 -14.72 -10.76 9.43
CA TYR A 322 -13.37 -10.47 8.94
C TYR A 322 -12.31 -10.82 9.98
N GLN A 323 -12.54 -10.42 11.23
CA GLN A 323 -11.61 -10.66 12.34
C GLN A 323 -11.43 -12.15 12.64
N ASP A 324 -12.49 -12.96 12.55
CA ASP A 324 -12.43 -14.42 12.74
C ASP A 324 -11.52 -15.11 11.71
N VAL A 325 -11.54 -14.67 10.45
CA VAL A 325 -10.74 -15.28 9.37
C VAL A 325 -9.43 -14.54 9.07
N ARG A 326 -9.10 -13.49 9.82
CA ARG A 326 -7.84 -12.76 9.76
C ARG A 326 -7.16 -12.63 11.12
N PRO A 327 -6.99 -13.74 11.87
CA PRO A 327 -6.36 -13.68 13.18
C PRO A 327 -4.88 -13.30 13.07
N THR A 328 -4.36 -12.62 14.08
CA THR A 328 -2.91 -12.33 14.23
C THR A 328 -2.30 -13.19 15.31
N ARG A 329 -0.98 -13.40 15.25
CA ARG A 329 -0.27 -13.95 16.41
C ARG A 329 -0.30 -12.98 17.58
N ASP A 330 -0.39 -13.55 18.76
CA ASP A 330 -0.18 -12.79 19.98
C ASP A 330 1.28 -12.30 20.11
N CYS A 331 1.54 -11.47 21.11
CA CYS A 331 2.88 -10.96 21.35
C CYS A 331 3.75 -11.89 22.22
N ALA A 332 3.23 -13.04 22.64
CA ALA A 332 3.93 -13.96 23.56
C ALA A 332 5.25 -14.48 22.98
N TRP A 333 5.36 -14.50 21.64
CA TRP A 333 6.53 -14.95 20.90
C TRP A 333 7.34 -13.80 20.29
N TYR A 334 7.00 -12.55 20.61
CA TYR A 334 7.77 -11.40 20.17
C TYR A 334 9.12 -11.36 20.89
N GLY A 335 10.19 -11.54 20.13
CA GLY A 335 11.56 -11.31 20.61
C GLY A 335 11.95 -9.85 20.42
N ASN A 336 12.31 -9.15 21.51
CA ASN A 336 12.76 -7.76 21.47
C ASN A 336 13.90 -7.56 20.47
N VAL A 337 13.86 -6.46 19.72
CA VAL A 337 15.00 -6.02 18.92
C VAL A 337 16.18 -5.66 19.81
N ARG A 338 17.37 -5.94 19.29
CA ARG A 338 18.63 -5.47 19.85
C ARG A 338 19.34 -4.72 18.74
N PRO A 339 19.18 -3.40 18.62
CA PRO A 339 19.93 -2.62 17.64
C PRO A 339 21.38 -2.43 18.12
N ALA A 340 22.32 -2.44 17.19
CA ALA A 340 23.65 -1.88 17.41
C ALA A 340 23.72 -0.52 16.71
N THR A 341 24.42 0.44 17.31
CA THR A 341 24.51 1.81 16.80
C THR A 341 25.94 2.30 16.73
N VAL A 342 26.21 3.14 15.74
CA VAL A 342 27.42 3.96 15.64
C VAL A 342 26.95 5.40 15.60
N TYR A 343 27.49 6.24 16.48
CA TYR A 343 27.06 7.64 16.62
C TYR A 343 28.22 8.52 17.07
N GLY A 344 28.14 9.82 16.78
CA GLY A 344 29.21 10.77 17.16
C GLY A 344 30.57 10.43 16.55
N ASP A 345 31.64 10.56 17.34
CA ASP A 345 33.04 10.52 16.92
C ASP A 345 33.87 9.39 17.58
N PRO A 346 33.95 8.25 16.91
CA PRO A 346 32.86 7.31 16.83
C PRO A 346 32.64 6.58 18.18
N HIS A 347 31.43 6.69 18.69
CA HIS A 347 30.90 5.89 19.79
C HIS A 347 30.08 4.73 19.24
N PHE A 348 30.13 3.60 19.94
CA PHE A 348 29.47 2.36 19.57
C PHE A 348 28.60 1.88 20.72
N ALA A 349 27.44 1.34 20.38
CA ALA A 349 26.68 0.43 21.23
C ALA A 349 26.46 -0.87 20.47
N THR A 350 26.91 -2.00 21.03
CA THR A 350 26.78 -3.33 20.41
C THR A 350 25.40 -3.95 20.61
N PHE A 351 25.11 -5.05 19.93
CA PHE A 351 23.84 -5.78 20.06
C PHE A 351 23.56 -6.33 21.48
N ASP A 352 24.57 -6.52 22.30
CA ASP A 352 24.46 -6.90 23.71
C ASP A 352 24.48 -5.69 24.66
N GLY A 353 24.44 -4.46 24.11
CA GLY A 353 24.34 -3.21 24.87
C GLY A 353 25.66 -2.74 25.47
N VAL A 354 26.80 -3.24 24.99
CA VAL A 354 28.11 -2.77 25.44
C VAL A 354 28.47 -1.49 24.70
N GLU A 355 28.74 -0.44 25.47
CA GLU A 355 29.16 0.85 24.94
C GLU A 355 30.69 0.97 24.96
N TYR A 356 31.27 1.42 23.85
CA TYR A 356 32.69 1.78 23.80
C TYR A 356 32.96 2.93 22.81
N THR A 357 34.07 3.61 23.03
CA THR A 357 34.58 4.67 22.16
C THR A 357 35.80 4.13 21.42
N PHE A 358 35.86 4.32 20.11
CA PHE A 358 36.95 3.77 19.29
C PHE A 358 37.42 4.78 18.25
N ASN A 359 38.28 5.71 18.69
CA ASN A 359 38.78 6.84 17.89
C ASN A 359 39.83 6.43 16.85
N ALA A 360 39.51 5.48 15.98
CA ALA A 360 40.42 4.96 14.97
C ALA A 360 40.05 5.45 13.57
N LYS A 361 41.07 5.70 12.76
CA LYS A 361 40.96 6.11 11.36
C LYS A 361 41.22 4.92 10.46
N GLY A 362 40.28 4.62 9.56
CA GLY A 362 40.42 3.49 8.64
C GLY A 362 39.08 2.89 8.23
N GLU A 363 39.15 1.73 7.59
CA GLU A 363 38.01 0.92 7.18
C GLU A 363 37.84 -0.27 8.12
N TYR A 364 36.62 -0.46 8.61
CA TYR A 364 36.30 -1.49 9.59
C TYR A 364 35.05 -2.25 9.17
N THR A 365 35.04 -3.55 9.43
CA THR A 365 33.82 -4.35 9.35
C THR A 365 33.00 -4.11 10.60
N LEU A 366 31.81 -3.53 10.44
CA LEU A 366 30.88 -3.20 11.53
C LEU A 366 29.93 -4.36 11.84
N LEU A 367 29.53 -5.10 10.81
CA LEU A 367 28.70 -6.30 10.93
C LEU A 367 29.16 -7.32 9.89
N ASP A 368 29.25 -8.58 10.30
CA ASP A 368 29.52 -9.70 9.42
C ASP A 368 28.69 -10.91 9.87
N THR A 369 27.92 -11.50 8.97
CA THR A 369 27.16 -12.71 9.25
C THR A 369 28.08 -13.93 9.23
N THR A 370 28.20 -14.63 10.36
CA THR A 370 29.17 -15.73 10.54
C THR A 370 28.67 -17.12 10.13
N SER A 371 27.43 -17.26 9.65
CA SER A 371 26.79 -18.57 9.37
C SER A 371 26.69 -18.90 7.88
N ALA A 372 26.78 -20.20 7.55
CA ALA A 372 26.67 -20.78 6.21
C ALA A 372 25.22 -20.92 5.68
N SER A 373 24.23 -20.26 6.28
CA SER A 373 22.90 -20.12 5.67
C SER A 373 22.93 -19.11 4.52
N GLN A 374 22.01 -19.25 3.57
CA GLN A 374 22.04 -18.78 2.18
C GLN A 374 22.17 -17.26 1.92
N THR A 375 22.57 -16.44 2.90
CA THR A 375 22.73 -15.00 2.74
C THR A 375 23.91 -14.51 3.57
N GLN A 376 25.02 -14.19 2.90
CA GLN A 376 26.15 -13.49 3.51
C GLN A 376 25.89 -11.99 3.45
N PHE A 377 25.93 -11.32 4.59
CA PHE A 377 25.82 -9.88 4.69
C PHE A 377 27.02 -9.31 5.46
N ARG A 378 27.69 -8.33 4.86
CA ARG A 378 28.78 -7.59 5.49
C ARG A 378 28.52 -6.09 5.36
N LEU A 379 28.58 -5.40 6.49
CA LEU A 379 28.56 -3.95 6.57
C LEU A 379 29.95 -3.44 6.93
N GLN A 380 30.49 -2.52 6.13
CA GLN A 380 31.76 -1.86 6.39
C GLN A 380 31.54 -0.36 6.58
N GLY A 381 32.30 0.24 7.49
CA GLY A 381 32.30 1.67 7.75
C GLY A 381 33.72 2.22 7.65
N ARG A 382 33.85 3.41 7.05
CA ARG A 382 35.10 4.16 7.02
C ARG A 382 35.00 5.34 7.99
N PHE A 383 35.95 5.44 8.91
CA PHE A 383 36.08 6.57 9.82
C PHE A 383 37.24 7.45 9.39
N GLU A 384 36.94 8.73 9.17
CA GLU A 384 37.90 9.76 8.76
C GLU A 384 37.82 10.97 9.70
N GLU A 385 38.91 11.73 9.79
CA GLU A 385 38.92 12.98 10.55
C GLU A 385 38.13 14.06 9.81
N ILE A 386 37.25 14.75 10.53
CA ILE A 386 36.43 15.83 9.94
C ILE A 386 37.26 17.12 9.88
N LEU A 387 37.18 17.81 8.75
CA LEU A 387 37.76 19.14 8.57
C LEU A 387 36.76 20.21 8.98
N ASP A 388 37.23 21.26 9.66
CA ASP A 388 36.46 22.48 9.89
C ASP A 388 36.25 23.25 8.58
N ARG A 389 35.44 24.32 8.62
CA ARG A 389 35.16 25.19 7.46
C ARG A 389 36.40 25.86 6.88
N ASN A 390 37.52 25.85 7.58
CA ASN A 390 38.80 26.43 7.18
C ASN A 390 39.79 25.35 6.69
N GLY A 391 39.35 24.09 6.56
CA GLY A 391 40.20 22.98 6.12
C GLY A 391 41.18 22.49 7.19
N LYS A 392 40.93 22.79 8.47
CA LYS A 392 41.74 22.30 9.60
C LYS A 392 41.05 21.12 10.27
N PHE A 393 41.81 20.07 10.59
CA PHE A 393 41.26 18.94 11.35
C PHE A 393 40.64 19.40 12.67
N ILE A 394 39.40 18.98 12.91
CA ILE A 394 38.71 19.14 14.18
C ILE A 394 39.35 18.11 15.12
N ALA A 395 39.98 18.61 16.20
CA ALA A 395 40.52 17.72 17.22
C ALA A 395 39.36 16.99 17.92
N PRO A 396 39.54 15.71 18.29
CA PRO A 396 38.56 14.97 19.09
C PRO A 396 38.32 15.64 20.45
#